data_AF-A0A0K0SWI4-F1
#
_entry.id   AF-A0A0K0SWI4-F1
#
_cell.length_a   1.000
_cell.length_b   1.000
_cell.length_c   1.000
_cell.angle_alpha   90.00
_cell.angle_beta   90.00
_cell.angle_gamma   90.00
#
_symmetry.space_group_name_H-M   'P 1'
#
loop_
_entity.id
_entity.type
_entity.pdbx_description
1 polymer ?
#
loop_
_entity_poly.entity_id
_entity_poly.type
_entity_poly.pdbx_seq_one_letter_code
_entity_poly.pdbx_strand_id
1 'polypeptide(L)'
;MTSEIKDTAEQVIRRAEEILQTAQHGLDDLKSGNGSKRFSGLQNLLVFGRSVTFVIQNLRSVVEDFDQWYNPIQEELRSDEVMKYFVELRNQILKQGRLQIAMEISSLSLSTNDLQKLGTPPPGTKGFFIGDKFGGSGWTIELPDGSEAKYYVELPRSIAEVKQVFAEVPESARAAIEGKSVEELGEQYLAKLGEILDSCRKQFLGAPAQKIGGKRLPPYLRIIK
;
A
#
# COMPACT_ATOMS: atom_id res chain seq x y z
N MET A 1 15.74 -25.72 19.83
CA MET A 1 15.88 -24.26 19.99
C MET A 1 15.97 -23.91 21.47
N THR A 2 17.00 -23.18 21.90
CA THR A 2 17.15 -22.69 23.29
C THR A 2 16.19 -21.53 23.58
N SER A 3 15.97 -21.20 24.87
CA SER A 3 15.12 -20.06 25.24
C SER A 3 15.62 -18.74 24.65
N GLU A 4 16.92 -18.50 24.71
CA GLU A 4 17.56 -17.27 24.20
C GLU A 4 17.40 -17.10 22.68
N ILE A 5 17.55 -18.20 21.91
CA ILE A 5 17.32 -18.19 20.46
C ILE A 5 15.84 -17.90 20.17
N LYS A 6 14.92 -18.51 20.93
CA LYS A 6 13.49 -18.29 20.77
C LYS A 6 13.10 -16.83 21.03
N ASP A 7 13.62 -16.23 22.09
CA ASP A 7 13.37 -14.83 22.45
C ASP A 7 13.91 -13.88 21.37
N THR A 8 15.11 -14.18 20.84
CA THR A 8 15.70 -13.41 19.75
C THR A 8 14.88 -13.51 18.47
N ALA A 9 14.43 -14.72 18.11
CA ALA A 9 13.57 -14.95 16.95
C ALA A 9 12.22 -14.22 17.10
N GLU A 10 11.62 -14.25 18.28
CA GLU A 10 10.38 -13.52 18.57
C GLU A 10 10.56 -12.01 18.40
N GLN A 11 11.68 -11.43 18.84
CA GLN A 11 11.97 -10.01 18.62
C GLN A 11 12.10 -9.65 17.14
N VAL A 12 12.80 -10.46 16.35
CA VAL A 12 12.95 -10.23 14.90
C VAL A 12 11.58 -10.30 14.20
N ILE A 13 10.78 -11.33 14.52
CA ILE A 13 9.44 -11.51 13.95
C ILE A 13 8.54 -10.33 14.35
N ARG A 14 8.56 -9.92 15.62
CA ARG A 14 7.78 -8.77 16.09
C ARG A 14 8.15 -7.49 15.34
N ARG A 15 9.44 -7.22 15.10
CA ARG A 15 9.87 -6.06 14.30
C ARG A 15 9.35 -6.15 12.87
N ALA A 16 9.35 -7.33 12.26
CA ALA A 16 8.80 -7.51 10.92
C ALA A 16 7.28 -7.27 10.88
N GLU A 17 6.55 -7.63 11.94
CA GLU A 17 5.12 -7.32 12.10
C GLU A 17 4.85 -5.81 12.24
N GLU A 18 5.69 -5.10 13.01
CA GLU A 18 5.61 -3.64 13.14
C GLU A 18 5.88 -2.93 11.80
N ILE A 19 6.83 -3.45 11.00
CA ILE A 19 7.05 -2.94 9.63
C ILE A 19 5.87 -3.25 8.72
N LEU A 20 5.29 -4.46 8.77
CA LEU A 20 4.09 -4.77 7.99
C LEU A 20 2.94 -3.83 8.34
N GLN A 21 2.76 -3.54 9.63
CA GLN A 21 1.77 -2.56 10.08
C GLN A 21 2.03 -1.16 9.50
N THR A 22 3.29 -0.73 9.47
CA THR A 22 3.65 0.57 8.86
C THR A 22 3.31 0.60 7.37
N ALA A 23 3.57 -0.50 6.65
CA ALA A 23 3.17 -0.63 5.24
C ALA A 23 1.64 -0.61 5.07
N GLN A 24 0.90 -1.21 6.01
CA GLN A 24 -0.57 -1.18 6.04
C GLN A 24 -1.11 0.23 6.26
N HIS A 25 -0.52 1.04 7.15
CA HIS A 25 -0.90 2.44 7.27
C HIS A 25 -0.64 3.22 5.96
N GLY A 26 0.42 2.87 5.22
CA GLY A 26 0.65 3.38 3.87
C GLY A 26 -0.49 3.06 2.90
N LEU A 27 -1.03 1.82 2.95
CA LEU A 27 -2.20 1.43 2.16
C LEU A 27 -3.47 2.19 2.59
N ASP A 28 -3.65 2.43 3.89
CA ASP A 28 -4.79 3.17 4.40
C ASP A 28 -4.75 4.65 3.96
N ASP A 29 -3.57 5.27 3.99
CA ASP A 29 -3.33 6.61 3.44
C ASP A 29 -3.51 6.65 1.91
N LEU A 30 -3.09 5.59 1.20
CA LEU A 30 -3.34 5.42 -0.23
C LEU A 30 -4.84 5.40 -0.55
N LYS A 31 -5.67 4.84 0.33
CA LYS A 31 -7.14 4.82 0.17
C LYS A 31 -7.82 6.11 0.60
N SER A 32 -7.10 7.07 1.16
CA SER A 32 -7.69 8.34 1.58
C SER A 32 -8.16 9.18 0.39
N GLY A 33 -9.15 10.05 0.60
CA GLY A 33 -9.60 11.02 -0.41
C GLY A 33 -8.63 12.20 -0.62
N ASN A 34 -7.56 12.30 0.17
CA ASN A 34 -6.59 13.40 0.09
C ASN A 34 -5.43 13.01 -0.82
N GLY A 35 -5.31 13.63 -2.00
CA GLY A 35 -4.28 13.32 -2.99
C GLY A 35 -2.85 13.28 -2.43
N SER A 36 -2.48 14.26 -1.59
CA SER A 36 -1.13 14.29 -0.99
C SER A 36 -0.88 13.08 -0.08
N LYS A 37 -1.88 12.68 0.71
CA LYS A 37 -1.79 11.47 1.55
C LYS A 37 -1.72 10.21 0.70
N ARG A 38 -2.45 10.16 -0.42
CA ARG A 38 -2.43 9.00 -1.32
C ARG A 38 -1.03 8.71 -1.82
N PHE A 39 -0.33 9.75 -2.29
CA PHE A 39 1.01 9.61 -2.82
C PHE A 39 2.02 9.18 -1.74
N SER A 40 2.03 9.82 -0.57
CA SER A 40 2.91 9.40 0.54
C SER A 40 2.57 8.00 1.04
N GLY A 41 1.28 7.63 1.02
CA GLY A 41 0.79 6.30 1.37
C GLY A 41 1.37 5.22 0.46
N LEU A 42 1.35 5.43 -0.85
CA LEU A 42 1.97 4.53 -1.82
C LEU A 42 3.48 4.40 -1.64
N GLN A 43 4.19 5.51 -1.39
CA GLN A 43 5.62 5.46 -1.12
C GLN A 43 5.92 4.63 0.14
N ASN A 44 5.18 4.87 1.22
CA ASN A 44 5.30 4.12 2.47
C ASN A 44 5.00 2.64 2.26
N LEU A 45 3.92 2.30 1.54
CA LEU A 45 3.57 0.92 1.22
C LEU A 45 4.74 0.20 0.53
N LEU A 46 5.29 0.79 -0.52
CA LEU A 46 6.35 0.17 -1.33
C LEU A 46 7.68 0.06 -0.57
N VAL A 47 8.05 1.06 0.21
CA VAL A 47 9.31 1.07 0.97
C VAL A 47 9.24 0.12 2.18
N PHE A 48 8.19 0.22 2.99
CA PHE A 48 8.06 -0.60 4.19
C PHE A 48 7.66 -2.04 3.86
N GLY A 49 6.84 -2.27 2.83
CA GLY A 49 6.49 -3.63 2.40
C GLY A 49 7.72 -4.46 2.03
N ARG A 50 8.68 -3.90 1.28
CA ARG A 50 9.94 -4.62 0.99
C ARG A 50 10.78 -4.85 2.24
N SER A 51 10.73 -3.92 3.19
CA SER A 51 11.47 -4.02 4.44
C SER A 51 11.01 -5.19 5.32
N VAL A 52 9.75 -5.63 5.20
CA VAL A 52 9.23 -6.82 5.90
C VAL A 52 10.11 -8.05 5.64
N THR A 53 10.37 -8.35 4.37
CA THR A 53 11.16 -9.53 4.00
C THR A 53 12.65 -9.36 4.33
N PHE A 54 13.19 -8.14 4.33
CA PHE A 54 14.55 -7.90 4.83
C PHE A 54 14.68 -8.17 6.32
N VAL A 55 13.69 -7.76 7.14
CA VAL A 55 13.73 -8.05 8.58
C VAL A 55 13.59 -9.54 8.84
N ILE A 56 12.71 -10.24 8.11
CA ILE A 56 12.59 -11.72 8.21
C ILE A 56 13.92 -12.41 7.93
N GLN A 57 14.69 -11.93 6.93
CA GLN A 57 15.99 -12.52 6.57
C GLN A 57 17.04 -12.42 7.69
N ASN A 58 16.87 -11.53 8.67
CA ASN A 58 17.74 -11.51 9.85
C ASN A 58 17.59 -12.77 10.72
N LEU A 59 16.51 -13.54 10.58
CA LEU A 59 16.37 -14.84 11.25
C LEU A 59 17.40 -15.87 10.76
N ARG A 60 17.99 -15.69 9.57
CA ARG A 60 18.98 -16.62 9.00
C ARG A 60 20.18 -16.85 9.92
N SER A 61 20.58 -15.85 10.69
CA SER A 61 21.68 -15.97 11.67
C SER A 61 21.22 -16.36 13.08
N VAL A 62 19.92 -16.59 13.28
CA VAL A 62 19.30 -16.84 14.59
C VAL A 62 18.77 -18.27 14.68
N VAL A 63 18.08 -18.76 13.65
CA VAL A 63 17.39 -20.05 13.67
C VAL A 63 18.02 -21.04 12.69
N GLU A 64 18.00 -22.31 13.06
CA GLU A 64 18.33 -23.42 12.16
C GLU A 64 17.26 -23.55 11.06
N ASP A 65 17.62 -24.18 9.95
CA ASP A 65 16.74 -24.49 8.81
C ASP A 65 16.04 -23.27 8.16
N PHE A 66 16.48 -22.04 8.44
CA PHE A 66 15.91 -20.83 7.82
C PHE A 66 15.90 -20.92 6.30
N ASP A 67 17.01 -21.32 5.70
CA ASP A 67 17.14 -21.43 4.25
C ASP A 67 16.20 -22.50 3.66
N GLN A 68 16.00 -23.62 4.37
CA GLN A 68 15.06 -24.67 3.93
C GLN A 68 13.63 -24.14 3.89
N TRP A 69 13.24 -23.31 4.86
CA TRP A 69 11.92 -22.67 4.90
C TRP A 69 11.79 -21.51 3.91
N TYR A 70 12.81 -20.66 3.79
CA TYR A 70 12.70 -19.39 3.06
C TYR A 70 13.00 -19.50 1.57
N ASN A 71 13.88 -20.39 1.13
CA ASN A 71 14.20 -20.57 -0.30
C ASN A 71 12.97 -20.84 -1.18
N PRO A 72 12.04 -21.77 -0.84
CA PRO A 72 10.85 -21.97 -1.66
C PRO A 72 9.93 -20.73 -1.70
N ILE A 73 9.82 -19.98 -0.60
CA ILE A 73 9.07 -18.71 -0.55
C ILE A 73 9.74 -17.68 -1.45
N GLN A 74 11.07 -17.62 -1.45
CA GLN A 74 11.83 -16.71 -2.29
C GLN A 74 11.63 -17.01 -3.78
N GLU A 75 11.61 -18.28 -4.16
CA GLU A 75 11.30 -18.70 -5.54
C GLU A 75 9.86 -18.35 -5.92
N GLU A 76 8.89 -18.56 -5.01
CA GLU A 76 7.50 -18.16 -5.25
C GLU A 76 7.40 -16.65 -5.53
N LEU A 77 7.99 -15.81 -4.66
CA LEU A 77 8.02 -14.35 -4.85
C LEU A 77 8.77 -13.93 -6.12
N ARG A 78 9.81 -14.67 -6.50
CA ARG A 78 10.54 -14.46 -7.77
C ARG A 78 9.75 -14.90 -8.98
N SER A 79 8.72 -15.73 -8.84
CA SER A 79 7.87 -16.17 -9.94
C SER A 79 6.60 -15.33 -10.07
N ASP A 80 6.18 -14.64 -9.00
CA ASP A 80 4.99 -13.80 -8.97
C ASP A 80 5.25 -12.43 -9.64
N GLU A 81 4.51 -12.15 -10.71
CA GLU A 81 4.65 -10.91 -11.49
C GLU A 81 4.27 -9.64 -10.71
N VAL A 82 3.30 -9.71 -9.80
CA VAL A 82 2.95 -8.56 -8.93
C VAL A 82 4.09 -8.28 -7.97
N MET A 83 4.67 -9.32 -7.35
CA MET A 83 5.79 -9.16 -6.41
C MET A 83 7.03 -8.59 -7.10
N LYS A 84 7.37 -9.08 -8.30
CA LYS A 84 8.45 -8.53 -9.13
C LYS A 84 8.23 -7.06 -9.41
N TYR A 85 7.03 -6.71 -9.86
CA TYR A 85 6.72 -5.33 -10.23
C TYR A 85 6.80 -4.39 -9.02
N PHE A 86 6.37 -4.82 -7.83
CA PHE A 86 6.50 -4.02 -6.61
C PHE A 86 7.97 -3.74 -6.23
N VAL A 87 8.89 -4.66 -6.53
CA VAL A 87 10.34 -4.42 -6.36
C VAL A 87 10.82 -3.35 -7.34
N GLU A 88 10.36 -3.38 -8.59
CA GLU A 88 10.70 -2.37 -9.59
C GLU A 88 10.17 -0.99 -9.20
N LEU A 89 8.90 -0.90 -8.81
CA LEU A 89 8.26 0.34 -8.34
C LEU A 89 9.01 0.95 -7.15
N ARG A 90 9.37 0.14 -6.15
CA ARG A 90 10.20 0.59 -5.02
C ARG A 90 11.56 1.12 -5.48
N ASN A 91 12.19 0.47 -6.45
CA ASN A 91 13.46 0.92 -6.99
C ASN A 91 13.33 2.23 -7.78
N GLN A 92 12.25 2.41 -8.54
CA GLN A 92 11.96 3.66 -9.24
C GLN A 92 11.76 4.82 -8.25
N ILE A 93 10.97 4.63 -7.18
CA ILE A 93 10.78 5.67 -6.15
C ILE A 93 12.09 6.07 -5.52
N LEU A 94 12.89 5.11 -5.07
CA LEU A 94 14.08 5.42 -4.28
C LEU A 94 15.23 5.97 -5.12
N LYS A 95 15.30 5.61 -6.41
CA LYS A 95 16.36 6.08 -7.30
C LYS A 95 15.97 7.33 -8.09
N GLN A 96 14.71 7.46 -8.46
CA GLN A 96 14.22 8.51 -9.37
C GLN A 96 13.26 9.49 -8.69
N GLY A 97 12.78 9.20 -7.48
CA GLY A 97 11.85 10.06 -6.74
C GLY A 97 10.45 10.16 -7.35
N ARG A 98 10.11 9.32 -8.33
CA ARG A 98 8.85 9.40 -9.09
C ARG A 98 8.25 8.02 -9.36
N LEU A 99 6.92 8.01 -9.47
CA LEU A 99 6.13 6.89 -9.98
C LEU A 99 5.29 7.38 -11.15
N GLN A 100 5.12 6.53 -12.14
CA GLN A 100 4.22 6.78 -13.24
C GLN A 100 2.86 6.14 -12.95
N ILE A 101 1.92 6.99 -12.51
CA ILE A 101 0.54 6.60 -12.21
C ILE A 101 -0.34 7.30 -13.23
N ALA A 102 -1.25 6.55 -13.83
CA ALA A 102 -2.30 7.06 -14.69
C ALA A 102 -3.63 7.07 -13.94
N MET A 103 -4.51 7.97 -14.37
CA MET A 103 -5.89 8.00 -13.92
C MET A 103 -6.73 7.27 -14.95
N GLU A 104 -7.56 6.34 -14.48
CA GLU A 104 -8.60 5.69 -15.27
C GLU A 104 -9.95 6.16 -14.75
N ILE A 105 -10.77 6.72 -15.65
CA ILE A 105 -12.14 7.16 -15.34
C ILE A 105 -13.08 6.17 -16.01
N SER A 106 -13.74 5.31 -15.22
CA SER A 106 -14.67 4.30 -15.75
C SER A 106 -16.06 4.87 -16.00
N SER A 107 -16.45 5.92 -15.28
CA SER A 107 -17.73 6.61 -15.46
C SER A 107 -17.63 8.09 -15.13
N LEU A 108 -18.41 8.91 -15.83
CA LEU A 108 -18.53 10.35 -15.58
C LEU A 108 -19.98 10.79 -15.83
N SER A 109 -20.61 11.33 -14.79
CA SER A 109 -21.92 11.97 -14.81
C SER A 109 -21.78 13.42 -14.36
N LEU A 110 -22.14 14.34 -15.24
CA LEU A 110 -22.14 15.77 -14.96
C LEU A 110 -23.56 16.31 -15.15
N SER A 111 -24.32 16.37 -14.06
CA SER A 111 -25.61 17.05 -13.99
C SER A 111 -25.56 18.25 -13.04
N THR A 112 -26.52 19.16 -13.17
CA THR A 112 -26.68 20.29 -12.23
C THR A 112 -26.88 19.83 -10.79
N ASN A 113 -27.54 18.69 -10.57
CA ASN A 113 -27.69 18.09 -9.24
C ASN A 113 -26.39 17.48 -8.71
N ASP A 114 -25.54 16.93 -9.59
CA ASP A 114 -24.23 16.40 -9.20
C ASP A 114 -23.29 17.51 -8.71
N LEU A 115 -23.33 18.68 -9.34
CA LEU A 115 -22.56 19.85 -8.90
C LEU A 115 -22.91 20.28 -7.47
N GLN A 116 -24.17 20.12 -7.04
CA GLN A 116 -24.55 20.42 -5.66
C GLN A 116 -23.93 19.45 -4.64
N LYS A 117 -23.69 18.20 -5.04
CA LYS A 117 -23.06 17.18 -4.17
C LYS A 117 -21.58 17.44 -3.92
N LEU A 118 -20.92 18.25 -4.76
CA LEU A 118 -19.53 18.67 -4.57
C LEU A 118 -19.36 19.70 -3.44
N GLY A 119 -20.47 20.16 -2.86
CA GLY A 119 -20.49 21.16 -1.81
C GLY A 119 -20.34 22.59 -2.36
N THR A 120 -20.30 23.55 -1.44
CA THR A 120 -20.07 24.95 -1.79
C THR A 120 -18.61 25.16 -2.18
N PRO A 121 -18.31 25.75 -3.35
CA PRO A 121 -16.95 26.05 -3.74
C PRO A 121 -16.28 26.98 -2.71
N PRO A 122 -15.02 26.74 -2.31
CA PRO A 122 -14.31 27.64 -1.41
C PRO A 122 -14.13 29.05 -2.02
N PRO A 123 -13.92 30.09 -1.19
CA PRO A 123 -13.56 31.42 -1.69
C PRO A 123 -12.34 31.38 -2.61
N GLY A 124 -12.36 32.20 -3.68
CA GLY A 124 -11.27 32.26 -4.65
C GLY A 124 -11.26 31.12 -5.68
N THR A 125 -12.31 30.29 -5.75
CA THR A 125 -12.40 29.20 -6.73
C THR A 125 -12.29 29.70 -8.18
N LYS A 126 -11.37 29.10 -8.95
CA LYS A 126 -11.22 29.29 -10.39
C LYS A 126 -11.83 28.15 -11.21
N GLY A 127 -11.91 26.95 -10.63
CA GLY A 127 -12.47 25.78 -11.31
C GLY A 127 -12.41 24.50 -10.48
N PHE A 128 -13.03 23.45 -11.01
CA PHE A 128 -13.01 22.10 -10.44
C PHE A 128 -12.11 21.19 -11.29
N PHE A 129 -11.35 20.31 -10.64
CA PHE A 129 -10.53 19.30 -11.29
C PHE A 129 -10.91 17.90 -10.78
N ILE A 130 -10.84 16.91 -11.69
CA ILE A 130 -11.02 15.50 -11.38
C ILE A 130 -9.72 14.78 -11.72
N GLY A 131 -9.15 14.08 -10.74
CA GLY A 131 -7.96 13.25 -10.92
C GLY A 131 -6.73 14.06 -11.32
N ASP A 132 -6.03 14.61 -10.33
CA ASP A 132 -4.71 15.19 -10.56
C ASP A 132 -3.58 14.17 -10.49
N LYS A 133 -2.32 14.64 -10.61
CA LYS A 133 -1.12 13.78 -10.51
C LYS A 133 -1.00 12.98 -9.20
N PHE A 134 -1.77 13.34 -8.17
CA PHE A 134 -1.81 12.65 -6.89
C PHE A 134 -3.09 11.80 -6.71
N GLY A 135 -3.97 11.77 -7.73
CA GLY A 135 -5.22 11.03 -7.72
C GLY A 135 -6.35 11.70 -6.96
N GLY A 136 -6.16 12.93 -6.49
CA GLY A 136 -7.20 13.69 -5.82
C GLY A 136 -8.10 14.44 -6.80
N SER A 137 -9.27 14.84 -6.34
CA SER A 137 -10.19 15.74 -7.05
C SER A 137 -10.55 16.92 -6.14
N GLY A 138 -10.97 18.05 -6.71
CA GLY A 138 -11.28 19.22 -5.91
C GLY A 138 -11.30 20.53 -6.67
N TRP A 139 -11.11 21.62 -5.93
CA TRP A 139 -11.17 22.98 -6.43
C TRP A 139 -9.77 23.56 -6.59
N THR A 140 -9.52 24.24 -7.69
CA THR A 140 -8.39 25.17 -7.81
C THR A 140 -8.83 26.52 -7.26
N ILE A 141 -8.10 27.02 -6.26
CA ILE A 141 -8.39 28.29 -5.58
C ILE A 141 -7.22 29.26 -5.76
N GLU A 142 -7.53 30.54 -5.97
CA GLU A 142 -6.55 31.63 -5.91
C GLU A 142 -6.52 32.21 -4.49
N LEU A 143 -5.33 32.28 -3.90
CA LEU A 143 -5.07 32.81 -2.58
C LEU A 143 -4.95 34.36 -2.63
N PRO A 144 -5.05 35.05 -1.48
CA PRO A 144 -4.98 36.52 -1.44
C PRO A 144 -3.69 37.13 -1.99
N ASP A 145 -2.59 36.37 -2.01
CA ASP A 145 -1.30 36.77 -2.59
C ASP A 145 -1.22 36.54 -4.11
N GLY A 146 -2.30 36.05 -4.74
CA GLY A 146 -2.38 35.72 -6.16
C GLY A 146 -1.83 34.33 -6.51
N SER A 147 -1.37 33.53 -5.54
CA SER A 147 -0.91 32.16 -5.79
C SER A 147 -2.07 31.17 -5.91
N GLU A 148 -1.87 30.05 -6.60
CA GLU A 148 -2.88 29.00 -6.73
C GLU A 148 -2.64 27.84 -5.77
N ALA A 149 -3.72 27.31 -5.19
CA ALA A 149 -3.71 26.12 -4.36
C ALA A 149 -4.82 25.14 -4.75
N LYS A 150 -4.63 23.86 -4.39
CA LYS A 150 -5.64 22.81 -4.57
C LYS A 150 -6.35 22.53 -3.25
N TYR A 151 -7.67 22.66 -3.27
CA TYR A 151 -8.54 22.25 -2.18
C TYR A 151 -9.19 20.92 -2.54
N TYR A 152 -8.69 19.82 -1.96
CA TYR A 152 -9.18 18.48 -2.24
C TYR A 152 -10.53 18.21 -1.57
N VAL A 153 -11.42 17.52 -2.29
CA VAL A 153 -12.70 17.01 -1.78
C VAL A 153 -12.86 15.55 -2.18
N GLU A 154 -13.69 14.82 -1.45
CA GLU A 154 -14.08 13.48 -1.87
C GLU A 154 -15.04 13.57 -3.05
N LEU A 155 -14.73 12.86 -4.13
CA LEU A 155 -15.58 12.78 -5.30
C LEU A 155 -16.62 11.67 -5.10
N PRO A 156 -17.93 11.99 -5.05
CA PRO A 156 -18.95 10.96 -4.92
C PRO A 156 -18.92 10.01 -6.12
N ARG A 157 -19.01 8.69 -5.88
CA ARG A 157 -19.05 7.67 -6.94
C ARG A 157 -20.20 7.84 -7.94
N SER A 158 -21.26 8.57 -7.55
CA SER A 158 -22.36 8.92 -8.47
C SER A 158 -21.96 9.95 -9.54
N ILE A 159 -20.87 10.68 -9.34
CA ILE A 159 -20.34 11.69 -10.28
C ILE A 159 -19.27 11.05 -11.15
N ALA A 160 -18.30 10.39 -10.54
CA ALA A 160 -17.33 9.62 -11.29
C ALA A 160 -16.78 8.49 -10.45
N GLU A 161 -16.48 7.38 -11.12
CA GLU A 161 -15.62 6.35 -10.58
C GLU A 161 -14.23 6.50 -11.21
N VAL A 162 -13.26 6.79 -10.34
CA VAL A 162 -11.90 7.12 -10.72
C VAL A 162 -10.96 6.18 -9.99
N LYS A 163 -10.07 5.53 -10.74
CA LYS A 163 -9.06 4.63 -10.20
C LYS A 163 -7.68 5.12 -10.62
N GLN A 164 -6.70 4.95 -9.73
CA GLN A 164 -5.30 5.07 -10.09
C GLN A 164 -4.79 3.72 -10.56
N VAL A 165 -4.11 3.70 -11.70
CA VAL A 165 -3.46 2.51 -12.25
C VAL A 165 -1.99 2.83 -12.52
N PHE A 166 -1.13 1.81 -12.57
CA PHE A 166 0.26 2.03 -12.98
C PHE A 166 0.33 2.25 -14.50
N ALA A 167 1.02 3.30 -14.94
CA ALA A 167 1.04 3.70 -16.35
C ALA A 167 2.01 2.88 -17.19
N GLU A 168 3.16 2.50 -16.62
CA GLU A 168 4.21 1.74 -17.30
C GLU A 168 4.29 0.33 -16.73
N VAL A 169 3.38 -0.52 -17.20
CA VAL A 169 3.37 -1.95 -16.85
C VAL A 169 4.15 -2.74 -17.90
N PRO A 170 5.23 -3.45 -17.53
CA PRO A 170 5.98 -4.32 -18.44
C PRO A 170 5.07 -5.40 -19.03
N GLU A 171 5.33 -5.81 -20.28
CA GLU A 171 4.53 -6.82 -20.97
C GLU A 171 4.47 -8.14 -20.18
N SER A 172 5.56 -8.54 -19.53
CA SER A 172 5.63 -9.75 -18.70
C SER A 172 4.66 -9.73 -17.51
N ALA A 173 4.37 -8.55 -16.97
CA ALA A 173 3.52 -8.38 -15.80
C ALA A 173 2.10 -7.90 -16.13
N ARG A 174 1.83 -7.60 -17.40
CA ARG A 174 0.61 -6.97 -17.88
C ARG A 174 -0.64 -7.75 -17.49
N ALA A 175 -0.67 -9.06 -17.75
CA ALA A 175 -1.81 -9.91 -17.41
C ALA A 175 -2.14 -9.95 -15.91
N ALA A 176 -1.14 -9.73 -15.04
CA ALA A 176 -1.31 -9.75 -13.60
C ALA A 176 -1.75 -8.39 -13.01
N ILE A 177 -1.55 -7.29 -13.75
CA ILE A 177 -1.61 -5.91 -13.26
C ILE A 177 -2.68 -5.07 -13.98
N GLU A 178 -2.84 -5.24 -15.29
CA GLU A 178 -3.71 -4.40 -16.12
C GLU A 178 -5.17 -4.48 -15.64
N GLY A 179 -5.83 -3.33 -15.56
CA GLY A 179 -7.21 -3.19 -15.07
C GLY A 179 -7.36 -3.23 -13.54
N LYS A 180 -6.30 -3.49 -12.78
CA LYS A 180 -6.31 -3.38 -11.31
C LYS A 180 -5.85 -1.99 -10.86
N SER A 181 -6.53 -1.46 -9.87
CA SER A 181 -6.10 -0.24 -9.20
C SER A 181 -4.81 -0.45 -8.39
N VAL A 182 -4.09 0.65 -8.15
CA VAL A 182 -2.92 0.66 -7.27
C VAL A 182 -3.28 0.15 -5.87
N GLU A 183 -4.48 0.47 -5.37
CA GLU A 183 -5.01 -0.03 -4.10
C GLU A 183 -5.17 -1.55 -4.08
N GLU A 184 -5.81 -2.14 -5.09
CA GLU A 184 -6.05 -3.59 -5.19
C GLU A 184 -4.72 -4.37 -5.26
N LEU A 185 -3.76 -3.84 -6.02
CA LEU A 185 -2.42 -4.42 -6.10
C LEU A 185 -1.67 -4.29 -4.77
N GLY A 186 -1.82 -3.15 -4.08
CA GLY A 186 -1.26 -2.93 -2.75
C GLY A 186 -1.83 -3.89 -1.70
N GLU A 187 -3.15 -4.15 -1.74
CA GLU A 187 -3.80 -5.17 -0.92
C GLU A 187 -3.24 -6.57 -1.19
N GLN A 188 -3.13 -6.96 -2.47
CA GLN A 188 -2.57 -8.25 -2.87
C GLN A 188 -1.13 -8.41 -2.36
N TYR A 189 -0.33 -7.36 -2.50
CA TYR A 189 1.06 -7.33 -2.03
C TYR A 189 1.18 -7.50 -0.52
N LEU A 190 0.43 -6.71 0.27
CA LEU A 190 0.49 -6.79 1.73
C LEU A 190 -0.13 -8.09 2.27
N ALA A 191 -1.16 -8.63 1.61
CA ALA A 191 -1.72 -9.94 1.95
C ALA A 191 -0.65 -11.03 1.84
N LYS A 192 0.10 -11.06 0.72
CA LYS A 192 1.18 -12.04 0.52
C LYS A 192 2.28 -11.91 1.56
N LEU A 193 2.69 -10.68 1.92
CA LEU A 193 3.66 -10.45 2.99
C LEU A 193 3.14 -10.91 4.36
N GLY A 194 1.84 -10.70 4.63
CA GLY A 194 1.17 -11.19 5.82
C GLY A 194 1.18 -12.72 5.94
N GLU A 195 0.92 -13.42 4.84
CA GLU A 195 0.99 -14.90 4.78
C GLU A 195 2.40 -15.41 5.08
N ILE A 196 3.44 -14.77 4.53
CA ILE A 196 4.83 -15.12 4.79
C ILE A 196 5.15 -14.95 6.28
N LEU A 197 4.71 -13.85 6.90
CA LEU A 197 4.91 -13.62 8.33
C LEU A 197 4.14 -14.62 9.20
N ASP A 198 2.94 -15.01 8.80
CA ASP A 198 2.15 -16.03 9.50
C ASP A 198 2.85 -17.40 9.43
N SER A 199 3.36 -17.77 8.25
CA SER A 199 4.19 -18.96 8.05
C SER A 199 5.46 -18.91 8.91
N CYS A 200 6.15 -17.77 8.95
CA CYS A 200 7.35 -17.54 9.74
C CYS A 200 7.10 -17.74 11.24
N ARG A 201 6.02 -17.14 11.76
CA ARG A 201 5.60 -17.33 13.16
C ARG A 201 5.33 -18.78 13.49
N LYS A 202 4.56 -19.46 12.62
CA LYS A 202 4.21 -20.87 12.81
C LYS A 202 5.46 -21.74 12.82
N GLN A 203 6.38 -21.51 11.89
CA GLN A 203 7.60 -22.29 11.73
C GLN A 203 8.54 -22.14 12.95
N PHE A 204 8.84 -20.91 13.37
CA PHE A 204 9.91 -20.67 14.34
C PHE A 204 9.42 -20.45 15.78
N LEU A 205 8.18 -20.02 15.98
CA LEU A 205 7.62 -19.80 17.32
C LEU A 205 6.57 -20.85 17.72
N GLY A 206 6.06 -21.64 16.77
CA GLY A 206 4.97 -22.59 17.01
C GLY A 206 3.64 -21.92 17.36
N ALA A 207 3.53 -20.60 17.18
CA ALA A 207 2.39 -19.81 17.62
C ALA A 207 1.81 -19.02 16.43
N PRO A 208 0.56 -19.27 16.02
CA PRO A 208 -0.04 -18.54 14.90
C PRO A 208 -0.23 -17.06 15.23
N ALA A 209 -0.31 -16.22 14.20
CA ALA A 209 -0.71 -14.83 14.38
C ALA A 209 -2.15 -14.75 14.90
N GLN A 210 -2.41 -13.80 15.80
CA GLN A 210 -3.76 -13.55 16.28
C GLN A 210 -4.56 -12.79 15.21
N LYS A 211 -5.79 -13.21 14.97
CA LYS A 211 -6.68 -12.63 13.96
C LYS A 211 -8.08 -12.39 14.51
N ILE A 212 -8.73 -11.31 14.08
CA ILE A 212 -10.15 -11.05 14.31
C ILE A 212 -10.81 -10.82 12.94
N GLY A 213 -11.88 -11.54 12.64
CA GLY A 213 -12.57 -11.44 11.34
C GLY A 213 -11.64 -11.72 10.15
N GLY A 214 -10.65 -12.61 10.31
CA GLY A 214 -9.66 -12.92 9.28
C GLY A 214 -8.50 -11.91 9.15
N LYS A 215 -8.57 -10.74 9.81
CA LYS A 215 -7.51 -9.72 9.78
C LYS A 215 -6.49 -9.94 10.90
N ARG A 216 -5.21 -9.84 10.57
CA ARG A 216 -4.09 -9.89 11.54
C ARG A 216 -4.24 -8.76 12.54
N LEU A 217 -4.10 -9.06 13.83
CA LEU A 217 -4.01 -8.03 14.85
C LEU A 217 -2.63 -7.36 14.81
N PRO A 218 -2.58 -6.03 15.01
CA PRO A 218 -1.33 -5.33 15.29
C PRO A 218 -0.54 -5.99 16.43
N PRO A 219 0.80 -5.95 16.41
CA PRO A 219 1.63 -6.60 17.42
C PRO A 219 1.43 -6.07 18.85
N TYR A 220 0.88 -4.86 19.01
CA TYR A 220 0.54 -4.28 20.31
C TYR A 220 -0.85 -4.68 20.84
N LEU A 221 -1.69 -5.32 20.03
CA LEU A 221 -2.99 -5.85 20.47
C LEU A 221 -2.88 -7.34 20.77
N ARG A 222 -3.54 -7.78 21.83
CA ARG A 222 -3.64 -9.20 22.21
C ARG A 222 -5.09 -9.53 22.59
N ILE A 223 -5.55 -10.68 22.14
CA ILE A 223 -6.82 -11.26 22.60
C ILE A 223 -6.60 -11.78 24.03
N ILE A 224 -7.22 -11.12 25.00
CA ILE A 224 -7.31 -11.63 26.38
C ILE A 224 -8.47 -12.64 26.38
N LYS A 225 -8.18 -13.90 26.71
CA LYS A 225 -9.19 -14.93 26.91
C LYS A 225 -9.65 -14.96 28.36
#